data_AF-A0A915BNU4-F1
#
_entry.id   AF-A0A915BNU4-F1
#
_cell.length_a   1.000
_cell.length_b   1.000
_cell.length_c   1.000
_cell.angle_alpha   90.00
_cell.angle_beta   90.00
_cell.angle_gamma   90.00
#
_symmetry.space_group_name_H-M   'P 1'
#
loop_
_entity.id
_entity.type
_entity.pdbx_description
1 polymer ?
#
loop_
_entity_poly.entity_id
_entity_poly.type
_entity_poly.pdbx_seq_one_letter_code
_entity_poly.pdbx_strand_id
1 'polypeptide(L)'
;MGSTGTDASSLEHAEVKPFRLLGSTRLGVSLTGFFGCALVYALRSNASFAIVCMVNGTAVELLTETTSETKRSSCAIEGTPSNNTKNAMDGELIWSKQLQGSVLSAFFWGYLFTQVLGGYLSALMGGKIVIGSAVLASAVLTLLSPIAATTHVYIFIVIRAALGVVQGTVFPAYHTFFSLWAPPMERSFLVGLTLSGAQVGNVLVMPLSGLLCRYGFGGGWPSIFYVLGIAGVVWSLVWLYYVTDSPTENRRIDPNERAYIEASLADIIVKDPSKKKRRIPWRSILTSIPVWAVYCGQFAGDWGAYMMMTSLPLFMNDVLGFDLTSLGFFSAIPYIAYFVVIIVGGMVADKVRDAHLLSTIAVRRLAM
;
A
#
# COMPACT_ATOMS: atom_id res chain seq x y z
N MET A 1 44.77 -4.60 50.90
CA MET A 1 45.12 -3.32 50.26
C MET A 1 45.51 -3.63 48.82
N GLY A 2 44.83 -3.22 47.77
CA GLY A 2 43.64 -2.43 47.53
C GLY A 2 43.45 -2.49 46.02
N SER A 3 42.23 -2.80 45.59
CA SER A 3 41.82 -2.87 44.18
C SER A 3 42.07 -1.54 43.48
N THR A 4 42.62 -1.57 42.26
CA THR A 4 42.40 -0.52 41.27
C THR A 4 41.82 -1.17 40.03
N GLY A 5 40.50 -1.37 40.09
CA GLY A 5 39.70 -1.50 38.88
C GLY A 5 39.86 -0.20 38.10
N THR A 6 40.41 -0.31 36.90
CA THR A 6 40.42 0.79 35.94
C THR A 6 39.03 0.84 35.33
N ASP A 7 38.36 1.95 35.61
CA ASP A 7 37.00 2.29 35.25
C ASP A 7 36.68 1.99 33.79
N ALA A 8 35.89 0.94 33.57
CA ALA A 8 35.19 0.66 32.32
C ALA A 8 33.82 1.39 32.27
N SER A 9 33.73 2.59 32.83
CA SER A 9 32.48 3.33 33.08
C SER A 9 32.44 4.73 32.43
N SER A 10 33.23 4.97 31.38
CA SER A 10 33.25 6.25 30.66
C SER A 10 33.22 6.12 29.13
N LEU A 11 32.51 5.11 28.59
CA LEU A 11 31.91 5.25 27.27
C LEU A 11 30.64 6.10 27.43
N GLU A 12 30.87 7.39 27.66
CA GLU A 12 29.89 8.45 27.53
C GLU A 12 29.20 8.25 26.16
N HIS A 13 27.89 7.98 26.19
CA HIS A 13 27.07 7.93 25.00
C HIS A 13 27.26 9.24 24.24
N ALA A 14 28.12 9.26 23.22
CA ALA A 14 28.31 10.43 22.39
C ALA A 14 26.94 10.76 21.78
N GLU A 15 26.30 11.78 22.33
CA GLU A 15 24.98 12.22 21.94
C GLU A 15 25.06 12.65 20.48
N VAL A 16 24.59 11.78 19.58
CA VAL A 16 24.71 11.99 18.14
C VAL A 16 23.83 13.17 17.79
N LYS A 17 24.44 14.34 17.54
CA LYS A 17 23.69 15.58 17.21
C LYS A 17 22.76 15.33 16.03
N PRO A 18 21.46 15.65 16.13
CA PRO A 18 20.50 15.41 15.06
C PRO A 18 20.88 16.21 13.82
N PHE A 19 21.11 15.52 12.70
CA PHE A 19 21.34 16.17 11.41
C PHE A 19 20.01 16.66 10.83
N ARG A 20 19.96 17.87 10.29
CA ARG A 20 18.73 18.49 9.76
C ARG A 20 18.05 17.60 8.72
N LEU A 21 16.76 17.31 8.93
CA LEU A 21 15.96 16.47 8.03
C LEU A 21 15.57 17.21 6.74
N LEU A 22 15.33 18.52 6.82
CA LEU A 22 14.94 19.32 5.67
C LEU A 22 16.15 19.56 4.75
N GLY A 23 16.06 19.09 3.51
CA GLY A 23 17.16 19.14 2.53
C GLY A 23 18.15 17.96 2.61
N SER A 24 17.90 16.98 3.47
CA SER A 24 18.75 15.79 3.60
C SER A 24 18.46 14.75 2.51
N THR A 25 19.47 13.93 2.20
CA THR A 25 19.38 12.86 1.20
C THR A 25 18.33 11.82 1.59
N ARG A 26 18.20 11.52 2.89
CA ARG A 26 17.18 10.60 3.45
C ARG A 26 15.76 11.07 3.15
N LEU A 27 15.48 12.37 3.29
CA LEU A 27 14.18 12.93 2.97
C LEU A 27 13.91 12.83 1.46
N GLY A 28 14.90 13.13 0.61
CA GLY A 28 14.78 12.97 -0.83
C GLY A 28 14.47 11.52 -1.27
N VAL A 29 15.11 10.54 -0.63
CA VAL A 29 14.83 9.12 -0.87
C VAL A 29 13.42 8.75 -0.39
N SER A 30 12.99 9.24 0.78
CA SER A 30 11.64 9.01 1.30
C SER A 30 10.55 9.63 0.41
N LEU A 31 10.79 10.83 -0.14
CA LEU A 31 9.91 11.48 -1.12
C LEU A 31 9.85 10.72 -2.45
N THR A 32 11.00 10.21 -2.92
CA THR A 32 11.02 9.35 -4.11
C THR A 32 10.21 8.08 -3.86
N GLY A 33 10.35 7.48 -2.68
CA GLY A 33 9.53 6.35 -2.22
C GLY A 33 8.04 6.69 -2.12
N PHE A 34 7.68 7.90 -1.67
CA PHE A 34 6.30 8.37 -1.62
C PHE A 34 5.64 8.35 -3.01
N PHE A 35 6.31 8.92 -4.02
CA PHE A 35 5.82 8.86 -5.40
C PHE A 35 5.76 7.43 -5.93
N GLY A 36 6.70 6.57 -5.52
CA GLY A 36 6.68 5.13 -5.82
C GLY A 36 5.45 4.43 -5.27
N CYS A 37 5.18 4.60 -3.97
CA CYS A 37 3.98 4.07 -3.32
C CYS A 37 2.70 4.60 -3.96
N ALA A 38 2.65 5.89 -4.32
CA ALA A 38 1.51 6.47 -5.02
C ALA A 38 1.28 5.82 -6.38
N LEU A 39 2.32 5.65 -7.20
CA LEU A 39 2.22 4.97 -8.49
C LEU A 39 1.83 3.51 -8.34
N VAL A 40 2.43 2.79 -7.39
CA VAL A 40 2.11 1.39 -7.08
C VAL A 40 0.63 1.22 -6.74
N TYR A 41 0.03 2.14 -5.99
CA TYR A 41 -1.40 2.10 -5.68
C TYR A 41 -2.27 2.53 -6.85
N ALA A 42 -1.84 3.51 -7.64
CA ALA A 42 -2.52 3.85 -8.89
C ALA A 42 -2.56 2.64 -9.85
N LEU A 43 -1.45 1.92 -10.00
CA LEU A 43 -1.35 0.68 -10.80
C LEU A 43 -2.22 -0.46 -10.26
N ARG A 44 -2.42 -0.54 -8.94
CA ARG A 44 -3.29 -1.54 -8.31
C ARG A 44 -4.76 -1.30 -8.61
N SER A 45 -5.18 -0.05 -8.44
CA SER A 45 -6.58 0.37 -8.46
C SER A 45 -7.06 0.73 -9.86
N ASN A 46 -6.16 0.90 -10.83
CA ASN A 46 -6.52 1.29 -12.22
C ASN A 46 -7.56 0.36 -12.85
N ALA A 47 -7.49 -0.95 -12.65
CA ALA A 47 -8.40 -1.91 -13.26
C ALA A 47 -9.83 -1.78 -12.70
N SER A 48 -9.96 -1.44 -11.42
CA SER A 48 -11.27 -1.19 -10.80
C SER A 48 -11.99 -0.02 -11.46
N PHE A 49 -11.25 1.05 -11.80
CA PHE A 49 -11.80 2.23 -12.46
C PHE A 49 -11.94 2.03 -13.97
N ALA A 50 -10.98 1.37 -14.61
CA ALA A 50 -10.99 1.10 -16.05
C ALA A 50 -12.16 0.18 -16.45
N ILE A 51 -12.55 -0.80 -15.62
CA ILE A 51 -13.70 -1.69 -15.89
C ILE A 51 -14.97 -0.90 -16.22
N VAL A 52 -15.19 0.26 -15.58
CA VAL A 52 -16.36 1.11 -15.81
C VAL A 52 -16.44 1.62 -17.26
N CYS A 53 -15.28 1.83 -17.89
CA CYS A 53 -15.19 2.31 -19.28
C CYS A 53 -14.87 1.19 -20.28
N MET A 54 -14.45 0.01 -19.79
CA MET A 54 -14.13 -1.16 -20.60
C MET A 54 -15.35 -2.01 -20.91
N VAL A 55 -16.29 -2.10 -19.96
CA VAL A 55 -17.44 -2.99 -20.06
C VAL A 55 -18.68 -2.24 -20.51
N ASN A 56 -19.41 -2.80 -21.47
CA ASN A 56 -20.73 -2.32 -21.86
C ASN A 56 -21.74 -2.62 -20.74
N GLY A 57 -22.16 -1.61 -19.98
CA GLY A 57 -23.06 -1.81 -18.84
C GLY A 57 -24.45 -2.25 -19.28
N THR A 58 -24.96 -1.60 -20.34
CA THR A 58 -26.31 -1.83 -20.87
C THR A 58 -26.47 -3.22 -21.49
N ALA A 59 -25.48 -3.73 -22.21
CA ALA A 59 -25.52 -5.08 -22.76
C ALA A 59 -25.49 -6.16 -21.67
N VAL A 60 -24.74 -5.93 -20.58
CA VAL A 60 -24.66 -6.87 -19.46
C VAL A 60 -25.96 -6.93 -18.66
N GLU A 61 -26.65 -5.80 -18.50
CA GLU A 61 -27.98 -5.75 -17.87
C GLU A 61 -29.00 -6.52 -18.71
N LEU A 62 -29.05 -6.32 -20.03
CA LEU A 62 -29.95 -7.04 -20.93
C LEU A 62 -29.71 -8.57 -20.92
N LEU A 63 -28.46 -9.02 -20.89
CA LEU A 63 -28.13 -10.45 -20.78
C LEU A 63 -28.53 -11.02 -19.41
N THR A 64 -28.41 -10.23 -18.35
CA THR A 64 -28.80 -10.63 -16.99
C THR A 64 -30.33 -10.72 -16.86
N GLU A 65 -31.05 -9.80 -17.50
CA GLU A 65 -32.52 -9.82 -17.58
C GLU A 65 -33.01 -11.03 -18.38
N THR A 66 -32.43 -11.31 -19.55
CA THR A 66 -32.79 -12.49 -20.37
C THR A 66 -32.58 -13.80 -19.61
N THR A 67 -31.53 -13.87 -18.77
CA THR A 67 -31.27 -15.05 -17.93
C THR A 67 -32.25 -15.13 -16.75
N SER A 68 -32.69 -13.97 -16.23
CA SER A 68 -33.63 -13.86 -15.11
C SER A 68 -35.10 -14.05 -15.52
N GLU A 69 -35.44 -13.91 -16.81
CA GLU A 69 -36.77 -14.29 -17.32
C GLU A 69 -37.04 -15.80 -17.17
N THR A 70 -35.99 -16.64 -17.09
CA THR A 70 -36.13 -18.06 -16.75
C THR A 70 -36.35 -18.31 -15.25
N LYS A 71 -36.21 -17.28 -14.41
CA LYS A 71 -36.47 -17.27 -12.96
C LYS A 71 -37.30 -16.05 -12.56
N ARG A 72 -38.45 -15.82 -13.20
CA ARG A 72 -39.41 -14.81 -12.73
C ARG A 72 -40.12 -15.33 -11.48
N SER A 73 -39.57 -14.99 -10.31
CA SER A 73 -40.32 -14.94 -9.07
C SER A 73 -41.21 -13.69 -9.11
N SER A 74 -42.50 -13.90 -8.81
CA SER A 74 -43.54 -12.89 -8.69
C SER A 74 -43.16 -11.85 -7.64
N CYS A 75 -42.57 -10.71 -8.05
CA CYS A 75 -42.63 -9.39 -7.41
C CYS A 75 -41.76 -8.41 -8.19
N ALA A 76 -42.28 -7.83 -9.27
CA ALA A 76 -41.72 -6.60 -9.84
C ALA A 76 -42.87 -5.71 -10.29
N ILE A 77 -43.01 -4.56 -9.64
CA ILE A 77 -43.91 -3.49 -10.04
C ILE A 77 -43.32 -2.87 -11.32
N GLU A 78 -44.15 -2.74 -12.35
CA GLU A 78 -43.80 -2.08 -13.61
C GLU A 78 -43.36 -0.63 -13.36
N GLY A 79 -42.05 -0.39 -13.40
CA GLY A 79 -41.47 0.94 -13.52
C GLY A 79 -41.41 1.32 -14.99
N THR A 80 -41.96 2.49 -15.31
CA THR A 80 -41.98 3.13 -16.63
C THR A 80 -40.58 3.18 -17.29
N PRO A 81 -40.48 3.02 -18.63
CA PRO A 81 -39.22 3.13 -19.33
C PRO A 81 -38.76 4.58 -19.32
N SER A 82 -37.87 4.93 -18.40
CA SER A 82 -37.17 6.21 -18.44
C SER A 82 -36.15 6.14 -19.57
N ASN A 83 -36.49 6.75 -20.71
CA ASN A 83 -35.58 7.12 -21.79
C ASN A 83 -34.57 8.19 -21.32
N ASN A 84 -33.82 7.88 -20.26
CA ASN A 84 -32.63 8.61 -19.92
C ASN A 84 -31.48 7.93 -20.64
N THR A 85 -31.20 8.39 -21.87
CA THR A 85 -29.86 8.31 -22.45
C THR A 85 -28.93 9.11 -21.55
N LYS A 86 -28.60 8.55 -20.37
CA LYS A 86 -27.38 8.90 -19.67
C LYS A 86 -26.29 8.60 -20.70
N ASN A 87 -25.39 9.55 -20.93
CA ASN A 87 -24.18 9.35 -21.72
C ASN A 87 -23.32 8.27 -21.04
N ALA A 88 -23.76 7.01 -21.08
CA ALA A 88 -23.02 5.87 -20.63
C ALA A 88 -21.90 5.72 -21.65
N MET A 89 -20.68 5.95 -21.19
CA MET A 89 -19.48 5.60 -21.93
C MET A 89 -19.41 4.07 -21.91
N ASP A 90 -20.25 3.42 -22.70
CA ASP A 90 -20.32 1.97 -22.76
C ASP A 90 -19.07 1.46 -23.46
N GLY A 91 -18.35 0.57 -22.77
CA GLY A 91 -17.15 -0.05 -23.32
C GLY A 91 -17.47 -1.10 -24.38
N GLU A 92 -16.41 -1.61 -25.02
CA GLU A 92 -16.52 -2.57 -26.12
C GLU A 92 -16.67 -4.03 -25.63
N LEU A 93 -16.34 -4.31 -24.36
CA LEU A 93 -16.26 -5.66 -23.83
C LEU A 93 -17.54 -6.06 -23.09
N ILE A 94 -18.03 -7.28 -23.34
CA ILE A 94 -19.20 -7.85 -22.65
C ILE A 94 -18.70 -8.82 -21.58
N TRP A 95 -18.56 -8.35 -20.34
CA TRP A 95 -18.13 -9.17 -19.21
C TRP A 95 -19.24 -9.26 -18.16
N SER A 96 -19.61 -10.48 -17.75
CA SER A 96 -20.57 -10.69 -16.66
C SER A 96 -20.05 -10.12 -15.33
N LYS A 97 -20.95 -9.76 -14.42
CA LYS A 97 -20.58 -9.23 -13.08
C LYS A 97 -19.69 -10.20 -12.29
N GLN A 98 -19.94 -11.51 -12.43
CA GLN A 98 -19.12 -12.56 -11.81
C GLN A 98 -17.69 -12.51 -12.34
N LEU A 99 -17.51 -12.38 -13.66
CA LEU A 99 -16.21 -12.33 -14.30
C LEU A 99 -15.43 -11.05 -13.93
N GLN A 100 -16.11 -9.91 -13.86
CA GLN A 100 -15.52 -8.66 -13.35
C GLN A 100 -14.99 -8.84 -11.91
N GLY A 101 -15.77 -9.51 -11.05
CA GLY A 101 -15.34 -9.87 -9.69
C GLY A 101 -14.12 -10.80 -9.67
N SER A 102 -14.06 -11.78 -10.56
CA SER A 102 -12.89 -12.68 -10.70
C SER A 102 -11.63 -11.91 -11.14
N VAL A 103 -11.75 -11.01 -12.12
CA VAL A 103 -10.65 -10.15 -12.59
C VAL A 103 -10.11 -9.24 -11.49
N LEU A 104 -11.00 -8.67 -10.67
CA LEU A 104 -10.62 -7.79 -9.57
C LEU A 104 -9.96 -8.56 -8.42
N SER A 105 -10.50 -9.72 -8.07
CA SER A 105 -10.00 -10.57 -6.98
C SER A 105 -8.68 -11.28 -7.31
N ALA A 106 -8.41 -11.59 -8.58
CA ALA A 106 -7.17 -12.25 -9.03
C ALA A 106 -5.89 -11.57 -8.54
N PHE A 107 -5.90 -10.23 -8.47
CA PHE A 107 -4.79 -9.46 -7.91
C PHE A 107 -4.49 -9.85 -6.45
N PHE A 108 -5.52 -9.97 -5.62
CA PHE A 108 -5.36 -10.22 -4.19
C PHE A 108 -4.84 -11.63 -3.91
N TRP A 109 -5.21 -12.61 -4.74
CA TRP A 109 -4.68 -13.98 -4.66
C TRP A 109 -3.16 -14.02 -4.89
N GLY A 110 -2.64 -13.29 -5.86
CA GLY A 110 -1.19 -13.16 -6.08
C GLY A 110 -0.47 -12.40 -4.96
N TYR A 111 -1.15 -11.41 -4.37
CA TYR A 111 -0.60 -10.54 -3.33
C TYR A 111 -0.44 -11.24 -1.97
N LEU A 112 -1.33 -12.17 -1.62
CA LEU A 112 -1.38 -12.82 -0.30
C LEU A 112 -0.07 -13.54 0.05
N PHE A 113 0.46 -14.34 -0.87
CA PHE A 113 1.61 -15.20 -0.60
C PHE A 113 2.96 -14.48 -0.73
N THR A 114 2.97 -13.32 -1.39
CA THR A 114 4.20 -12.65 -1.81
C THR A 114 4.74 -11.65 -0.80
N GLN A 115 3.95 -11.26 0.21
CA GLN A 115 4.41 -10.41 1.31
C GLN A 115 5.57 -11.05 2.09
N VAL A 116 5.42 -12.31 2.49
CA VAL A 116 6.47 -13.01 3.26
C VAL A 116 7.70 -13.24 2.39
N LEU A 117 7.50 -13.62 1.13
CA LEU A 117 8.58 -13.84 0.18
C LEU A 117 9.34 -12.55 -0.13
N GLY A 118 8.62 -11.43 -0.26
CA GLY A 118 9.19 -10.11 -0.51
C GLY A 118 10.13 -9.65 0.59
N GLY A 119 9.75 -9.86 1.86
CA GLY A 119 10.61 -9.55 3.00
C GLY A 119 11.87 -10.43 3.07
N TYR A 120 11.75 -11.70 2.65
CA TYR A 120 12.91 -12.58 2.53
C TYR A 120 13.84 -12.16 1.38
N LEU A 121 13.27 -11.80 0.23
CA LEU A 121 14.00 -11.40 -0.96
C LEU A 121 14.72 -10.04 -0.76
N SER A 122 14.06 -9.07 -0.12
CA SER A 122 14.66 -7.77 0.21
C SER A 122 15.83 -7.89 1.18
N ALA A 123 15.79 -8.85 2.10
CA ALA A 123 16.89 -9.13 3.00
C ALA A 123 18.11 -9.77 2.29
N LEU A 124 17.92 -10.46 1.17
CA LEU A 124 18.98 -11.11 0.41
C LEU A 124 19.57 -10.24 -0.70
N MET A 125 18.70 -9.56 -1.46
CA MET A 125 19.06 -8.84 -2.68
C MET A 125 19.18 -7.32 -2.48
N GLY A 126 18.84 -6.81 -1.28
CA GLY A 126 18.77 -5.38 -1.01
C GLY A 126 17.39 -4.80 -1.33
N GLY A 127 17.01 -3.76 -0.58
CA GLY A 127 15.71 -3.11 -0.74
C GLY A 127 15.57 -2.36 -2.07
N LYS A 128 16.66 -1.76 -2.57
CA LYS A 128 16.66 -0.97 -3.81
C LYS A 128 16.23 -1.83 -5.00
N ILE A 129 16.91 -2.97 -5.21
CA ILE A 129 16.70 -3.83 -6.37
C ILE A 129 15.31 -4.44 -6.33
N VAL A 130 14.87 -4.91 -5.17
CA VAL A 130 13.52 -5.50 -5.02
C VAL A 130 12.43 -4.47 -5.29
N ILE A 131 12.50 -3.27 -4.70
CA ILE A 131 11.51 -2.20 -4.96
C ILE A 131 11.52 -1.81 -6.43
N GLY A 132 12.70 -1.49 -6.99
CA GLY A 132 12.81 -1.00 -8.36
C GLY A 132 12.36 -2.03 -9.40
N SER A 133 12.80 -3.28 -9.26
CA SER A 133 12.41 -4.37 -10.17
C SER A 133 10.93 -4.73 -10.04
N ALA A 134 10.37 -4.69 -8.83
CA ALA A 134 8.94 -4.96 -8.62
C ALA A 134 8.06 -3.88 -9.24
N VAL A 135 8.39 -2.61 -9.07
CA VAL A 135 7.63 -1.53 -9.72
C VAL A 135 7.80 -1.57 -11.25
N LEU A 136 9.01 -1.83 -11.75
CA LEU A 136 9.24 -1.98 -13.19
C LEU A 136 8.43 -3.13 -13.80
N ALA A 137 8.50 -4.32 -13.20
CA ALA A 137 7.74 -5.47 -13.66
C ALA A 137 6.23 -5.23 -13.57
N SER A 138 5.76 -4.55 -12.51
CA SER A 138 4.35 -4.17 -12.39
C SER A 138 3.92 -3.18 -13.48
N ALA A 139 4.78 -2.21 -13.79
CA ALA A 139 4.54 -1.24 -14.84
C ALA A 139 4.47 -1.91 -16.22
N VAL A 140 5.39 -2.82 -16.54
CA VAL A 140 5.39 -3.58 -17.80
C VAL A 140 4.14 -4.45 -17.93
N LEU A 141 3.76 -5.18 -16.88
CA LEU A 141 2.51 -5.97 -16.87
C LEU A 141 1.26 -5.09 -17.05
N THR A 142 1.29 -3.87 -16.52
CA THR A 142 0.22 -2.90 -16.73
C THR A 142 0.16 -2.43 -18.19
N LEU A 143 1.31 -2.19 -18.85
CA LEU A 143 1.33 -1.84 -20.27
C LEU A 143 0.79 -2.95 -21.18
N LEU A 144 0.96 -4.22 -20.78
CA LEU A 144 0.43 -5.38 -21.50
C LEU A 144 -1.07 -5.62 -21.24
N SER A 145 -1.64 -4.98 -20.23
CA SER A 145 -3.03 -5.19 -19.79
C SER A 145 -4.08 -4.92 -20.87
N PRO A 146 -4.02 -3.82 -21.67
CA PRO A 146 -5.00 -3.59 -22.72
C PRO A 146 -4.99 -4.64 -23.83
N ILE A 147 -3.81 -5.09 -24.23
CA ILE A 147 -3.63 -6.13 -25.26
C ILE A 147 -4.23 -7.45 -24.76
N ALA A 148 -3.99 -7.79 -23.50
CA ALA A 148 -4.57 -8.99 -22.89
C ALA A 148 -6.10 -8.91 -22.77
N ALA A 149 -6.63 -7.75 -22.38
CA ALA A 149 -8.08 -7.55 -22.20
C ALA A 149 -8.86 -7.65 -23.52
N THR A 150 -8.29 -7.16 -24.62
CA THR A 150 -8.89 -7.26 -25.97
C THR A 150 -8.76 -8.67 -26.57
N THR A 151 -7.72 -9.43 -26.21
CA THR A 151 -7.51 -10.79 -26.74
C THR A 151 -8.37 -11.81 -26.03
N HIS A 152 -8.26 -11.91 -24.69
CA HIS A 152 -9.03 -12.87 -23.90
C HIS A 152 -9.02 -12.52 -22.41
N VAL A 153 -10.19 -12.57 -21.76
CA VAL A 153 -10.34 -12.22 -20.33
C VAL A 153 -9.46 -13.06 -19.38
N TYR A 154 -9.30 -14.37 -19.61
CA TYR A 154 -8.42 -15.23 -18.80
C TYR A 154 -6.94 -14.81 -18.86
N ILE A 155 -6.45 -14.32 -20.00
CA ILE A 155 -5.08 -13.78 -20.10
C ILE A 155 -4.97 -12.53 -19.22
N PHE A 156 -5.98 -11.67 -19.23
CA PHE A 156 -6.04 -10.51 -18.35
C PHE A 156 -6.05 -10.92 -16.87
N ILE A 157 -6.81 -11.95 -16.49
CA ILE A 157 -6.81 -12.51 -15.12
C ILE A 157 -5.39 -12.98 -14.72
N VAL A 158 -4.67 -13.67 -15.60
CA VAL A 158 -3.30 -14.12 -15.32
C VAL A 158 -2.35 -12.93 -15.12
N ILE A 159 -2.45 -11.88 -15.96
CA ILE A 159 -1.66 -10.65 -15.78
C ILE A 159 -2.00 -9.98 -14.44
N ARG A 160 -3.28 -9.96 -14.05
CA ARG A 160 -3.73 -9.39 -12.77
C ARG A 160 -3.18 -10.16 -11.58
N ALA A 161 -3.14 -11.49 -11.65
CA ALA A 161 -2.51 -12.31 -10.63
C ALA A 161 -0.98 -12.06 -10.56
N ALA A 162 -0.30 -11.99 -11.71
CA ALA A 162 1.12 -11.68 -11.80
C ALA A 162 1.45 -10.29 -11.22
N LEU A 163 0.62 -9.28 -11.48
CA LEU A 163 0.72 -7.95 -10.86
C LEU A 163 0.67 -8.04 -9.34
N GLY A 164 -0.27 -8.81 -8.80
CA GLY A 164 -0.37 -9.06 -7.36
C GLY A 164 0.89 -9.68 -6.77
N VAL A 165 1.45 -10.69 -7.45
CA VAL A 165 2.69 -11.39 -7.04
C VAL A 165 3.86 -10.42 -6.94
N VAL A 166 4.07 -9.61 -7.97
CA VAL A 166 5.20 -8.67 -8.03
C VAL A 166 5.02 -7.56 -6.99
N GLN A 167 3.84 -6.95 -6.94
CA GLN A 167 3.55 -5.82 -6.07
C GLN A 167 3.54 -6.19 -4.58
N GLY A 168 3.24 -7.44 -4.23
CA GLY A 168 3.28 -7.92 -2.85
C GLY A 168 4.66 -7.83 -2.21
N THR A 169 5.72 -7.72 -3.00
CA THR A 169 7.09 -7.61 -2.47
C THR A 169 7.50 -6.19 -2.04
N VAL A 170 6.76 -5.17 -2.48
CA VAL A 170 7.16 -3.75 -2.38
C VAL A 170 7.16 -3.24 -0.93
N PHE A 171 6.09 -3.52 -0.17
CA PHE A 171 5.95 -3.01 1.21
C PHE A 171 6.99 -3.58 2.19
N PRO A 172 7.19 -4.91 2.26
CA PRO A 172 8.25 -5.48 3.07
C PRO A 172 9.63 -4.92 2.69
N ALA A 173 9.87 -4.73 1.38
CA ALA A 173 11.12 -4.19 0.89
C ALA A 173 11.35 -2.73 1.33
N TYR A 174 10.32 -1.89 1.40
CA TYR A 174 10.43 -0.54 2.00
C TYR A 174 10.85 -0.61 3.46
N HIS A 175 10.24 -1.48 4.26
CA HIS A 175 10.63 -1.64 5.66
C HIS A 175 12.08 -2.12 5.81
N THR A 176 12.52 -3.06 4.97
CA THR A 176 13.93 -3.50 4.95
C THR A 176 14.86 -2.37 4.50
N PHE A 177 14.47 -1.60 3.49
CA PHE A 177 15.26 -0.48 2.98
C PHE A 177 15.49 0.60 4.05
N PHE A 178 14.41 1.07 4.69
CA PHE A 178 14.52 2.04 5.79
C PHE A 178 15.18 1.46 7.05
N SER A 179 15.32 0.13 7.14
CA SER A 179 16.08 -0.47 8.22
C SER A 179 17.58 -0.12 8.20
N LEU A 180 18.10 0.26 7.03
CA LEU A 180 19.50 0.64 6.80
C LEU A 180 19.66 2.16 6.58
N TRP A 181 18.61 2.84 6.10
CA TRP A 181 18.67 4.27 5.75
C TRP A 181 18.14 5.23 6.80
N ALA A 182 17.25 4.76 7.69
CA ALA A 182 16.60 5.61 8.67
C ALA A 182 17.12 5.34 10.10
N PRO A 183 17.60 6.38 10.81
CA PRO A 183 17.89 6.32 12.24
C PRO A 183 16.65 5.89 13.04
N PRO A 184 16.80 5.18 14.18
CA PRO A 184 15.67 4.64 14.94
C PRO A 184 14.62 5.66 15.35
N MET A 185 15.02 6.89 15.71
CA MET A 185 14.13 7.95 16.15
C MET A 185 13.29 8.55 15.02
N GLU A 186 13.83 8.61 13.79
CA GLU A 186 13.17 9.22 12.62
C GLU A 186 12.53 8.17 11.71
N ARG A 187 12.79 6.88 11.93
CA ARG A 187 12.34 5.78 11.06
C ARG A 187 10.84 5.74 10.86
N SER A 188 10.07 5.86 11.94
CA SER A 188 8.60 5.81 11.85
C SER A 188 8.06 6.94 10.98
N PHE A 189 8.66 8.13 11.06
CA PHE A 189 8.28 9.27 10.23
C PHE A 189 8.63 9.05 8.76
N LEU A 190 9.86 8.63 8.44
CA LEU A 190 10.29 8.40 7.05
C LEU A 190 9.52 7.26 6.38
N VAL A 191 9.28 6.17 7.09
CA VAL A 191 8.44 5.06 6.61
C VAL A 191 7.00 5.54 6.44
N GLY A 192 6.44 6.23 7.44
CA GLY A 192 5.08 6.77 7.38
C GLY A 192 4.88 7.73 6.21
N LEU A 193 5.84 8.63 5.98
CA LEU A 193 5.85 9.53 4.83
C LEU A 193 5.84 8.73 3.53
N THR A 194 6.76 7.78 3.33
CA THR A 194 6.79 6.97 2.12
C THR A 194 5.49 6.18 1.90
N LEU A 195 4.96 5.52 2.93
CA LEU A 195 3.76 4.70 2.80
C LEU A 195 2.48 5.53 2.62
N SER A 196 2.44 6.77 3.13
CA SER A 196 1.30 7.69 2.93
C SER A 196 0.99 7.98 1.45
N GLY A 197 2.01 7.85 0.58
CA GLY A 197 1.85 7.96 -0.86
C GLY A 197 0.81 6.98 -1.43
N ALA A 198 0.63 5.81 -0.81
CA ALA A 198 -0.38 4.83 -1.22
C ALA A 198 -1.81 5.41 -1.24
N GLN A 199 -2.17 6.19 -0.22
CA GLN A 199 -3.50 6.80 -0.12
C GLN A 199 -3.68 7.91 -1.16
N VAL A 200 -2.63 8.71 -1.36
CA VAL A 200 -2.62 9.76 -2.38
C VAL A 200 -2.77 9.15 -3.78
N GLY A 201 -2.11 8.03 -4.06
CA GLY A 201 -2.25 7.29 -5.31
C GLY A 201 -3.69 6.84 -5.59
N ASN A 202 -4.38 6.29 -4.58
CA ASN A 202 -5.79 5.90 -4.69
C ASN A 202 -6.73 7.08 -4.97
N VAL A 203 -6.48 8.23 -4.34
CA VAL A 203 -7.31 9.43 -4.55
C VAL A 203 -7.07 10.02 -5.94
N LEU A 204 -5.82 10.03 -6.42
CA LEU A 204 -5.48 10.62 -7.72
C LEU A 204 -5.89 9.75 -8.91
N VAL A 205 -5.86 8.42 -8.78
CA VAL A 205 -6.17 7.53 -9.89
C VAL A 205 -7.65 7.61 -10.31
N MET A 206 -8.57 7.90 -9.39
CA MET A 206 -10.01 8.00 -9.69
C MET A 206 -10.34 9.13 -10.69
N PRO A 207 -10.01 10.41 -10.44
CA PRO A 207 -10.26 11.50 -11.39
C PRO A 207 -9.42 11.35 -12.66
N LEU A 208 -8.17 10.85 -12.53
CA LEU A 208 -7.31 10.62 -13.69
C LEU A 208 -7.90 9.57 -14.63
N SER A 209 -8.44 8.47 -14.08
CA SER A 209 -9.11 7.44 -14.87
C SER A 209 -10.35 7.98 -15.57
N GLY A 210 -11.17 8.80 -14.89
CA GLY A 210 -12.34 9.44 -15.52
C GLY A 210 -11.97 10.36 -16.67
N LEU A 211 -10.92 11.17 -16.52
CA LEU A 211 -10.45 12.07 -17.58
C LEU A 211 -9.89 11.28 -18.78
N LEU A 212 -9.10 10.24 -18.50
CA LEU A 212 -8.52 9.36 -19.52
C LEU A 212 -9.56 8.50 -20.24
N CYS A 213 -10.61 8.05 -19.55
CA CYS A 213 -11.73 7.41 -20.23
C CYS A 213 -12.42 8.35 -21.23
N ARG A 214 -12.59 9.64 -20.86
CA ARG A 214 -13.33 10.60 -21.68
C ARG A 214 -12.55 11.17 -22.86
N TYR A 215 -11.28 11.50 -22.63
CA TYR A 215 -10.46 12.21 -23.61
C TYR A 215 -9.20 11.43 -24.03
N GLY A 216 -9.03 10.21 -23.52
CA GLY A 216 -7.88 9.38 -23.82
C GLY A 216 -7.94 8.75 -25.21
N PHE A 217 -6.76 8.34 -25.66
CA PHE A 217 -6.55 7.70 -26.95
C PHE A 217 -6.92 6.21 -26.93
N GLY A 218 -7.26 5.65 -28.10
CA GLY A 218 -7.52 4.22 -28.28
C GLY A 218 -8.83 3.71 -27.67
N GLY A 219 -9.92 4.49 -27.75
CA GLY A 219 -11.21 4.11 -27.13
C GLY A 219 -11.29 4.47 -25.64
N GLY A 220 -10.44 5.40 -25.18
CA GLY A 220 -10.46 5.96 -23.82
C GLY A 220 -9.80 5.06 -22.78
N TRP A 221 -10.34 3.85 -22.56
CA TRP A 221 -9.92 2.99 -21.46
C TRP A 221 -8.47 2.45 -21.53
N PRO A 222 -7.86 2.14 -22.71
CA PRO A 222 -6.47 1.65 -22.75
C PRO A 222 -5.47 2.69 -22.27
N SER A 223 -5.78 3.98 -22.47
CA SER A 223 -4.92 5.09 -22.11
C SER A 223 -4.59 5.13 -20.60
N ILE A 224 -5.50 4.65 -19.74
CA ILE A 224 -5.28 4.55 -18.29
C ILE A 224 -4.08 3.64 -17.99
N PHE A 225 -4.05 2.47 -18.61
CA PHE A 225 -2.99 1.49 -18.42
C PHE A 225 -1.67 1.98 -19.02
N TYR A 226 -1.71 2.63 -20.19
CA TYR A 226 -0.50 3.15 -20.84
C TYR A 226 0.13 4.31 -20.07
N VAL A 227 -0.65 5.30 -19.65
CA VAL A 227 -0.13 6.48 -18.93
C VAL A 227 0.45 6.06 -17.58
N LEU A 228 -0.27 5.25 -16.81
CA LEU A 228 0.21 4.80 -15.50
C LEU A 228 1.39 3.82 -15.63
N GLY A 229 1.36 2.93 -16.62
CA GLY A 229 2.46 2.01 -16.91
C GLY A 229 3.75 2.76 -17.28
N ILE A 230 3.68 3.75 -18.19
CA ILE A 230 4.85 4.56 -18.57
C ILE A 230 5.37 5.33 -17.35
N ALA A 231 4.49 5.95 -16.55
CA ALA A 231 4.90 6.64 -15.33
C ALA A 231 5.62 5.71 -14.34
N GLY A 232 5.12 4.48 -14.19
CA GLY A 232 5.77 3.44 -13.38
C GLY A 232 7.16 3.04 -13.90
N VAL A 233 7.31 2.88 -15.22
CA VAL A 233 8.62 2.59 -15.85
C VAL A 233 9.59 3.75 -15.59
N VAL A 234 9.20 4.99 -15.89
CA VAL A 234 10.04 6.18 -15.67
C VAL A 234 10.47 6.28 -14.21
N TRP A 235 9.52 6.13 -13.28
CA TRP A 235 9.83 6.16 -11.86
C TRP A 235 10.80 5.04 -11.46
N SER A 236 10.62 3.82 -11.97
CA SER A 236 11.51 2.70 -11.64
C SER A 236 12.95 2.92 -12.13
N LEU A 237 13.13 3.54 -13.30
CA LEU A 237 14.45 3.93 -13.81
C LEU A 237 15.08 5.02 -12.93
N VAL A 238 14.29 6.02 -12.53
CA VAL A 238 14.74 7.07 -11.61
C VAL A 238 15.14 6.45 -10.26
N TRP A 239 14.36 5.53 -9.71
CA TRP A 239 14.65 4.83 -8.45
C TRP A 239 15.96 4.05 -8.51
N LEU A 240 16.13 3.23 -9.55
CA LEU A 240 17.33 2.40 -9.74
C LEU A 240 18.59 3.24 -9.97
N TYR A 241 18.46 4.43 -10.56
CA TYR A 241 19.57 5.37 -10.77
C TYR A 241 19.85 6.25 -9.55
N TYR A 242 18.82 6.71 -8.83
CA TYR A 242 18.94 7.69 -7.75
C TYR A 242 19.27 7.08 -6.39
N VAL A 243 18.69 5.92 -6.07
CA VAL A 243 18.78 5.31 -4.74
C VAL A 243 19.92 4.27 -4.70
N THR A 244 20.58 4.11 -3.55
CA THR A 244 21.58 3.06 -3.29
C THR A 244 21.13 2.17 -2.13
N ASP A 245 21.55 0.91 -2.09
CA ASP A 245 21.13 -0.02 -1.03
C ASP A 245 21.71 0.38 0.33
N SER A 246 22.97 0.83 0.36
CA SER A 246 23.62 1.34 1.56
C SER A 246 23.87 2.86 1.48
N PRO A 247 23.73 3.60 2.60
CA PRO A 247 24.22 4.98 2.72
C PRO A 247 25.72 5.10 2.43
N THR A 248 26.51 4.05 2.66
CA THR A 248 27.97 4.04 2.45
C THR A 248 28.39 4.08 0.97
N GLU A 249 27.53 3.55 0.10
CA GLU A 249 27.73 3.47 -1.34
C GLU A 249 27.24 4.74 -2.05
N ASN A 250 26.45 5.57 -1.37
CA ASN A 250 25.91 6.78 -1.96
C ASN A 250 27.00 7.85 -2.08
N ARG A 251 27.37 8.23 -3.31
CA ARG A 251 28.31 9.33 -3.56
C ARG A 251 27.70 10.73 -3.34
N ARG A 252 26.37 10.83 -3.28
CA ARG A 252 25.63 12.10 -3.18
C ARG A 252 25.30 12.52 -1.74
N ILE A 253 25.52 11.64 -0.77
CA ILE A 253 25.19 11.91 0.63
C ILE A 253 26.22 12.87 1.24
N ASP A 254 25.75 13.80 2.08
CA ASP A 254 26.65 14.66 2.85
C ASP A 254 27.49 13.79 3.82
N PRO A 255 28.81 14.00 3.93
CA PRO A 255 29.66 13.23 4.85
C PRO A 255 29.19 13.28 6.30
N ASN A 256 28.63 14.41 6.75
CA ASN A 256 28.10 14.55 8.11
C ASN A 256 26.79 13.79 8.29
N GLU A 257 25.93 13.78 7.26
CA GLU A 257 24.70 12.99 7.24
C GLU A 257 25.01 11.49 7.31
N ARG A 258 26.01 11.04 6.54
CA ARG A 258 26.48 9.65 6.56
C ARG A 258 27.01 9.25 7.95
N ALA A 259 27.87 10.08 8.55
CA ALA A 259 28.41 9.82 9.88
C ALA A 259 27.28 9.74 10.94
N TYR A 260 26.26 10.60 10.83
CA TYR A 260 25.07 10.56 11.69
C TYR A 260 24.31 9.22 11.60
N ILE A 261 24.07 8.73 10.38
CA ILE A 261 23.39 7.45 10.13
C ILE A 261 24.22 6.29 10.65
N GLU A 262 25.52 6.26 10.34
CA GLU A 262 26.43 5.20 10.79
C GLU A 262 26.53 5.17 12.31
N ALA A 263 26.66 6.31 12.98
CA ALA A 263 26.69 6.39 14.45
C ALA A 263 25.36 5.93 15.07
N SER A 264 24.22 6.32 14.48
CA SER A 264 22.89 5.92 14.96
C SER A 264 22.58 4.43 14.74
N LEU A 265 23.22 3.81 13.75
CA LEU A 265 23.07 2.39 13.44
C LEU A 265 24.20 1.54 14.04
N ALA A 266 25.28 2.14 14.54
CA ALA A 266 26.42 1.44 15.11
C ALA A 266 25.98 0.48 16.22
N ASP A 267 25.09 0.88 17.12
CA ASP A 267 24.60 -0.03 18.18
C ASP A 267 23.79 -1.24 17.66
N ILE A 268 23.23 -1.14 16.45
CA ILE A 268 22.44 -2.19 15.80
C ILE A 268 23.34 -3.08 14.94
N ILE A 269 24.38 -2.52 14.31
CA ILE A 269 25.32 -3.20 13.41
C ILE A 269 26.50 -3.82 14.20
N VAL A 270 27.07 -3.11 15.19
CA VAL A 270 28.23 -3.52 16.01
C VAL A 270 27.86 -4.61 17.03
N LYS A 271 26.59 -4.76 17.39
CA LYS A 271 26.13 -5.94 18.15
C LYS A 271 26.26 -7.26 17.37
N ASP A 272 26.69 -7.21 16.10
CA ASP A 272 26.67 -8.39 15.26
C ASP A 272 27.72 -8.46 14.13
N PRO A 273 29.02 -8.29 14.40
CA PRO A 273 30.06 -8.37 13.36
C PRO A 273 30.30 -9.83 12.90
N SER A 274 29.67 -10.82 13.54
CA SER A 274 29.95 -12.25 13.40
C SER A 274 28.80 -13.08 12.83
N LYS A 275 27.66 -12.49 12.42
CA LYS A 275 26.56 -13.24 11.80
C LYS A 275 26.93 -13.69 10.38
N LYS A 276 27.68 -14.80 10.30
CA LYS A 276 27.44 -15.84 9.28
C LYS A 276 25.93 -15.98 9.13
N LYS A 277 25.40 -15.80 7.91
CA LYS A 277 23.98 -16.02 7.50
C LYS A 277 23.21 -16.88 8.51
N ARG A 278 22.68 -16.28 9.59
CA ARG A 278 21.91 -17.04 10.58
C ARG A 278 20.64 -17.47 9.86
N ARG A 279 20.38 -18.78 9.79
CA ARG A 279 19.10 -19.27 9.28
C ARG A 279 17.99 -18.57 10.06
N ILE A 280 17.06 -17.96 9.34
CA ILE A 280 15.90 -17.31 9.93
C ILE A 280 15.16 -18.40 10.74
N PRO A 281 14.98 -18.23 12.07
CA PRO A 281 14.37 -19.25 12.91
C PRO A 281 12.85 -19.22 12.73
N TRP A 282 12.37 -19.65 11.57
CA TRP A 282 10.95 -19.65 11.18
C TRP A 282 10.06 -20.29 12.24
N ARG A 283 10.50 -21.43 12.80
CA ARG A 283 9.76 -22.13 13.84
C ARG A 283 9.59 -21.25 15.07
N SER A 284 10.64 -20.60 15.55
CA SER A 284 10.58 -19.73 16.73
C SER A 284 9.74 -18.48 16.49
N ILE A 285 9.77 -17.92 15.28
CA ILE A 285 8.94 -16.76 14.91
C ILE A 285 7.46 -17.17 14.89
N LEU A 286 7.13 -18.28 14.22
CA LEU A 286 5.76 -18.79 14.11
C LEU A 286 5.21 -19.35 15.43
N THR A 287 6.05 -19.68 16.41
CA THR A 287 5.58 -20.07 17.75
C THR A 287 5.58 -18.91 18.76
N SER A 288 5.94 -17.70 18.33
CA SER A 288 6.08 -16.54 19.21
C SER A 288 4.73 -15.87 19.49
N ILE A 289 4.33 -15.79 20.77
CA ILE A 289 3.07 -15.17 21.19
C ILE A 289 2.98 -13.68 20.76
N PRO A 290 4.03 -12.84 20.93
CA PRO A 290 3.98 -11.46 20.46
C PRO A 290 3.69 -11.29 18.96
N VAL A 291 4.19 -12.19 18.12
CA VAL A 291 3.96 -12.13 16.66
C VAL A 291 2.48 -12.38 16.35
N TRP A 292 1.88 -13.40 16.98
CA TRP A 292 0.46 -13.67 16.84
C TRP A 292 -0.43 -12.61 17.45
N ALA A 293 -0.03 -11.99 18.57
CA ALA A 293 -0.77 -10.88 19.16
C ALA A 293 -0.84 -9.68 18.20
N VAL A 294 0.28 -9.32 17.57
CA VAL A 294 0.33 -8.26 16.55
C VAL A 294 -0.51 -8.63 15.33
N TYR A 295 -0.39 -9.87 14.85
CA TYR A 295 -1.16 -10.34 13.69
C TYR A 295 -2.67 -10.32 13.95
N CYS A 296 -3.13 -10.85 15.09
CA CYS A 296 -4.54 -10.85 15.46
C CYS A 296 -5.08 -9.43 15.67
N GLY A 297 -4.28 -8.53 16.26
CA GLY A 297 -4.63 -7.11 16.40
C GLY A 297 -4.81 -6.43 15.04
N GLN A 298 -3.83 -6.60 14.14
CA GLN A 298 -3.91 -6.06 12.78
C GLN A 298 -5.11 -6.64 12.00
N PHE A 299 -5.32 -7.96 12.09
CA PHE A 299 -6.45 -8.63 11.44
C PHE A 299 -7.80 -8.10 11.94
N ALA A 300 -7.98 -7.99 13.26
CA ALA A 300 -9.22 -7.47 13.84
C ALA A 300 -9.46 -6.00 13.46
N GLY A 301 -8.40 -5.19 13.44
CA GLY A 301 -8.44 -3.80 13.01
C GLY A 301 -8.85 -3.65 11.54
N ASP A 302 -8.16 -4.36 10.64
CA ASP A 302 -8.47 -4.34 9.20
C ASP A 302 -9.87 -4.88 8.93
N TRP A 303 -10.25 -6.00 9.55
CA TRP A 303 -11.58 -6.58 9.42
C TRP A 303 -12.67 -5.59 9.85
N GLY A 304 -12.52 -4.98 11.03
CA GLY A 304 -13.47 -3.99 11.54
C GLY A 304 -13.59 -2.77 10.63
N ALA A 305 -12.47 -2.26 10.11
CA ALA A 305 -12.45 -1.13 9.21
C ALA A 305 -13.15 -1.44 7.87
N TYR A 306 -12.86 -2.59 7.25
CA TYR A 306 -13.52 -3.00 6.00
C TYR A 306 -15.00 -3.29 6.20
N MET A 307 -15.38 -3.94 7.29
CA MET A 307 -16.78 -4.23 7.60
C MET A 307 -17.59 -2.94 7.79
N MET A 308 -17.02 -1.94 8.47
CA MET A 308 -17.65 -0.62 8.58
C MET A 308 -17.76 0.05 7.21
N MET A 309 -16.71 -0.05 6.36
CA MET A 309 -16.71 0.52 5.00
C MET A 309 -17.80 -0.04 4.10
N THR A 310 -18.04 -1.36 4.14
CA THR A 310 -19.02 -2.01 3.27
C THR A 310 -20.44 -2.01 3.84
N SER A 311 -20.57 -2.24 5.15
CA SER A 311 -21.87 -2.55 5.76
C SER A 311 -22.56 -1.32 6.34
N LEU A 312 -21.81 -0.26 6.70
CA LEU A 312 -22.40 0.97 7.25
C LEU A 312 -23.34 1.67 6.27
N PRO A 313 -22.97 1.88 4.98
CA PRO A 313 -23.87 2.53 4.03
C PRO A 313 -25.14 1.71 3.77
N LEU A 314 -25.02 0.38 3.70
CA LEU A 314 -26.13 -0.55 3.53
C LEU A 314 -27.08 -0.49 4.73
N PHE A 315 -26.55 -0.54 5.95
CA PHE A 315 -27.37 -0.45 7.17
C PHE A 315 -28.10 0.89 7.28
N MET A 316 -27.42 2.00 6.96
CA MET A 316 -28.03 3.34 6.99
C MET A 316 -29.13 3.52 5.94
N ASN A 317 -29.02 2.87 4.78
CA ASN A 317 -30.04 2.94 3.74
C ASN A 317 -31.20 1.95 3.99
N ASP A 318 -30.89 0.67 4.21
CA ASP A 318 -31.89 -0.41 4.26
C ASP A 318 -32.66 -0.46 5.59
N VAL A 319 -32.02 -0.11 6.71
CA VAL A 319 -32.63 -0.23 8.06
C VAL A 319 -33.07 1.12 8.60
N LEU A 320 -32.22 2.15 8.48
CA LEU A 320 -32.50 3.49 9.01
C LEU A 320 -33.31 4.36 8.04
N GLY A 321 -33.44 3.97 6.77
CA GLY A 321 -34.25 4.68 5.77
C GLY A 321 -33.71 6.08 5.42
N PHE A 322 -32.42 6.34 5.60
CA PHE A 322 -31.84 7.64 5.26
C PHE A 322 -31.82 7.86 3.75
N ASP A 323 -32.22 9.07 3.33
CA ASP A 323 -32.10 9.53 1.95
C ASP A 323 -30.65 9.49 1.46
N LEU A 324 -30.46 9.08 0.20
CA LEU A 324 -29.16 8.89 -0.45
C LEU A 324 -28.26 10.14 -0.41
N THR A 325 -28.85 11.34 -0.36
CA THR A 325 -28.14 12.63 -0.24
C THR A 325 -27.57 12.88 1.15
N SER A 326 -28.25 12.41 2.20
CA SER A 326 -27.81 12.55 3.60
C SER A 326 -26.80 11.47 4.01
N LEU A 327 -26.86 10.32 3.33
CA LEU A 327 -26.05 9.13 3.60
C LEU A 327 -24.55 9.42 3.59
N GLY A 328 -24.07 10.24 2.64
CA GLY A 328 -22.65 10.59 2.54
C GLY A 328 -22.14 11.38 3.74
N PHE A 329 -22.94 12.32 4.26
CA PHE A 329 -22.56 13.14 5.41
C PHE A 329 -22.52 12.32 6.70
N PHE A 330 -23.56 11.52 6.96
CA PHE A 330 -23.62 10.69 8.17
C PHE A 330 -22.63 9.52 8.13
N SER A 331 -22.39 8.92 6.97
CA SER A 331 -21.37 7.88 6.82
C SER A 331 -19.96 8.41 7.06
N ALA A 332 -19.69 9.70 6.82
CA ALA A 332 -18.37 10.30 7.06
C ALA A 332 -18.02 10.47 8.55
N ILE A 333 -19.02 10.63 9.42
CA ILE A 333 -18.85 10.88 10.87
C ILE A 333 -17.94 9.84 11.55
N PRO A 334 -18.20 8.51 11.44
CA PRO A 334 -17.35 7.52 12.11
C PRO A 334 -15.91 7.53 11.60
N TYR A 335 -15.67 7.86 10.32
CA TYR A 335 -14.31 7.98 9.78
C TYR A 335 -13.58 9.22 10.29
N ILE A 336 -14.28 10.35 10.41
CA ILE A 336 -13.72 11.56 11.02
C ILE A 336 -13.41 11.32 12.49
N ALA A 337 -14.32 10.70 13.24
CA ALA A 337 -14.09 10.33 14.63
C ALA A 337 -12.89 9.38 14.76
N TYR A 338 -12.81 8.35 13.91
CA TYR A 338 -11.68 7.43 13.84
C TYR A 338 -10.35 8.16 13.59
N PHE A 339 -10.32 9.09 12.64
CA PHE A 339 -9.13 9.91 12.33
C PHE A 339 -8.69 10.75 13.54
N VAL A 340 -9.63 11.43 14.20
CA VAL A 340 -9.33 12.25 15.39
C VAL A 340 -8.81 11.39 16.53
N VAL A 341 -9.44 10.24 16.79
CA VAL A 341 -9.02 9.30 17.85
C VAL A 341 -7.63 8.76 17.59
N ILE A 342 -7.26 8.46 16.34
CA ILE A 342 -5.89 8.00 16.01
C ILE A 342 -4.85 9.08 16.31
N ILE A 343 -5.11 10.33 15.89
CA ILE A 343 -4.15 11.42 16.12
C ILE A 343 -4.00 11.71 17.61
N VAL A 344 -5.12 11.87 18.31
CA VAL A 344 -5.12 12.16 19.75
C VAL A 344 -4.52 11.00 20.53
N GLY A 345 -4.89 9.76 20.19
CA GLY A 345 -4.36 8.55 20.79
C GLY A 345 -2.85 8.42 20.61
N GLY A 346 -2.32 8.73 19.42
CA GLY A 346 -0.89 8.78 19.15
C GLY A 346 -0.16 9.83 19.99
N MET A 347 -0.69 11.06 20.02
CA MET A 347 -0.13 12.15 20.84
C MET A 347 -0.13 11.82 22.34
N VAL A 348 -1.20 11.21 22.83
CA VAL A 348 -1.31 10.77 24.23
C VAL A 348 -0.32 9.65 24.51
N ALA A 349 -0.20 8.65 23.62
CA ALA A 349 0.74 7.55 23.78
C ALA A 349 2.20 8.03 23.84
N ASP A 350 2.58 8.99 22.99
CA ASP A 350 3.91 9.59 23.02
C ASP A 350 4.14 10.40 24.30
N LYS A 351 3.18 11.25 24.71
CA LYS A 351 3.29 12.01 25.97
C LYS A 351 3.40 11.11 27.20
N VAL A 352 2.63 10.02 27.25
CA VAL A 352 2.67 9.04 28.35
C VAL A 352 4.01 8.32 28.40
N ARG A 353 4.59 8.02 27.23
CA ARG A 353 5.92 7.41 27.13
C ARG A 353 7.01 8.38 27.57
N ASP A 354 6.96 9.63 27.12
CA ASP A 354 7.96 10.65 27.44
C ASP A 354 7.91 11.03 28.92
N ALA A 355 6.71 11.05 29.51
CA ALA A 355 6.50 11.24 30.95
C ALA A 355 6.88 10.02 31.81
N HIS A 356 7.33 8.91 31.21
CA HIS A 356 7.72 7.67 31.90
C HIS A 356 6.63 7.08 32.82
N LEU A 357 5.35 7.41 32.58
CA LEU A 357 4.21 7.00 33.41
C LEU A 357 3.87 5.52 33.26
N LEU A 358 4.15 4.94 32.09
CA LEU A 358 3.91 3.54 31.78
C LEU A 358 5.12 2.94 31.06
N SER A 359 5.39 1.66 31.32
CA SER A 359 6.39 0.90 30.56
C SER A 359 6.07 0.94 29.06
N THR A 360 7.10 1.04 28.22
CA THR A 360 6.97 1.06 26.75
C THR A 360 6.17 -0.13 26.21
N ILE A 361 6.20 -1.27 26.90
CA ILE A 361 5.42 -2.47 26.55
C ILE A 361 3.95 -2.28 26.89
N ALA A 362 3.64 -1.67 28.04
CA ALA A 362 2.26 -1.41 28.46
C ALA A 362 1.58 -0.37 27.55
N VAL A 363 2.29 0.70 27.18
CA VAL A 363 1.80 1.69 26.22
C VAL A 363 1.52 1.05 24.86
N ARG A 364 2.44 0.21 24.36
CA ARG A 364 2.25 -0.50 23.08
C ARG A 364 1.10 -1.50 23.10
N ARG A 365 0.79 -2.10 24.25
CA ARG A 365 -0.36 -3.01 24.40
C ARG A 365 -1.71 -2.28 24.47
N LEU A 366 -1.73 -1.05 24.96
CA LEU A 366 -2.94 -0.23 25.02
C LEU A 366 -3.22 0.52 23.70
N ALA A 367 -2.18 0.73 22.89
CA ALA A 367 -2.26 1.42 21.61
C ALA A 367 -2.55 0.48 20.41
N MET A 368 -2.35 -0.83 20.58
CA MET A 368 -2.85 -1.87 19.67
C MET A 368 -4.27 -2.23 20.07
#